data_AF-A0A0S6VX20-F1
#
_entry.id   AF-A0A0S6VX20-F1
#
_cell.length_a   1.000
_cell.length_b   1.000
_cell.length_c   1.000
_cell.angle_alpha   90.00
_cell.angle_beta   90.00
_cell.angle_gamma   90.00
#
_symmetry.space_group_name_H-M   'P 1'
#
loop_
_entity.id
_entity.type
_entity.pdbx_description
1 polymer ?
#
loop_
_entity_poly.entity_id
_entity_poly.type
_entity_poly.pdbx_seq_one_letter_code
_entity_poly.pdbx_strand_id
1 'polypeptide(L)'
;MTQIMVTSSRKAAVLPLIQAALRTELGVIATGIRRTQARLHQFEQRYGYSTEQLLANEAAQTVDDNSLDVIEWLGESRMLARLQAEYRELTEIEICS
;
A
#
# COMPACT_ATOMS: atom_id res chain seq x y z
N MET A 1 -6.38 22.02 3.17
CA MET A 1 -7.20 21.70 1.99
C MET A 1 -6.41 22.10 0.76
N THR A 2 -6.16 21.17 -0.15
CA THR A 2 -5.41 21.41 -1.39
C THR A 2 -6.36 21.19 -2.56
N GLN A 3 -6.38 22.13 -3.51
CA GLN A 3 -7.22 22.05 -4.70
C GLN A 3 -6.34 22.17 -5.95
N ILE A 4 -6.68 21.40 -6.98
CA ILE A 4 -5.99 21.40 -8.27
C ILE A 4 -7.02 21.70 -9.36
N MET A 5 -6.70 22.68 -10.22
CA MET A 5 -7.53 23.00 -11.39
C MET A 5 -6.93 22.36 -12.63
N VAL A 6 -7.73 21.56 -13.34
CA VAL A 6 -7.33 20.92 -14.59
C VAL A 6 -8.05 21.60 -15.75
N THR A 7 -7.29 22.11 -16.72
CA THR A 7 -7.82 22.72 -17.93
C THR A 7 -7.56 21.83 -19.14
N SER A 8 -8.53 21.75 -20.05
CA SER A 8 -8.42 20.97 -21.28
C SER A 8 -9.27 21.57 -22.38
N SER A 9 -8.78 21.53 -23.62
CA SER A 9 -9.57 21.85 -24.81
C SER A 9 -10.67 20.82 -25.09
N ARG A 10 -10.63 19.65 -24.46
CA ARG A 10 -11.60 18.56 -24.61
C ARG A 10 -12.48 18.42 -23.37
N LYS A 11 -13.42 19.36 -23.19
CA LYS A 11 -14.28 19.49 -22.00
C LYS A 11 -14.99 18.17 -21.60
N ALA A 12 -15.50 17.40 -22.55
CA ALA A 12 -16.25 16.18 -22.27
C ALA A 12 -15.37 14.99 -21.84
N ALA A 13 -14.07 15.01 -22.13
CA ALA A 13 -13.19 13.87 -21.90
C ALA A 13 -12.38 13.98 -20.61
N VAL A 14 -12.08 15.20 -20.14
CA VAL A 14 -11.13 15.39 -19.02
C VAL A 14 -11.62 14.76 -17.72
N LEU A 15 -12.89 14.93 -17.36
CA LEU A 15 -13.45 14.40 -16.12
C LEU A 15 -13.48 12.85 -16.11
N PRO A 16 -14.04 12.16 -17.13
CA PRO A 16 -13.97 10.70 -17.21
C PRO A 16 -12.55 10.13 -17.19
N LEU A 17 -11.58 10.83 -17.80
CA LEU A 17 -10.18 10.40 -17.83
C LEU A 17 -9.54 10.46 -16.44
N ILE A 18 -9.73 11.54 -15.69
CA ILE A 18 -9.20 11.67 -14.32
C ILE A 18 -9.83 10.61 -13.42
N GLN A 19 -11.15 10.41 -13.52
CA GLN A 19 -11.86 9.36 -12.76
C GLN A 19 -11.34 7.96 -13.10
N ALA A 20 -11.08 7.67 -14.38
CA ALA A 20 -10.52 6.39 -14.81
C ALA A 20 -9.08 6.19 -14.30
N ALA A 21 -8.25 7.22 -14.33
CA ALA A 21 -6.89 7.17 -13.81
C ALA A 21 -6.88 6.88 -12.30
N LEU A 22 -7.70 7.59 -11.51
CA LEU A 22 -7.79 7.38 -10.07
C LEU A 22 -8.27 5.96 -9.72
N ARG A 23 -9.32 5.46 -10.41
CA ARG A 23 -9.79 4.08 -10.23
C ARG A 23 -8.74 3.04 -10.60
N THR A 24 -7.97 3.29 -11.65
CA THR A 24 -6.90 2.39 -12.09
C THR A 24 -5.81 2.30 -11.03
N GLU A 25 -5.36 3.45 -10.50
CA GLU A 25 -4.34 3.50 -9.47
C GLU A 25 -4.78 2.80 -8.18
N LEU A 26 -6.00 3.09 -7.72
CA LEU A 26 -6.61 2.37 -6.58
C LEU A 26 -6.64 0.86 -6.81
N GLY A 27 -6.94 0.41 -8.03
CA GLY A 27 -6.94 -1.01 -8.39
C GLY A 27 -5.56 -1.66 -8.35
N VAL A 28 -4.53 -0.94 -8.81
CA VAL A 28 -3.12 -1.38 -8.74
C VAL A 28 -2.68 -1.51 -7.29
N ILE A 29 -2.89 -0.48 -6.48
CA ILE A 29 -2.51 -0.48 -5.06
C ILE A 29 -3.25 -1.58 -4.30
N ALA A 30 -4.56 -1.74 -4.51
CA ALA A 30 -5.34 -2.80 -3.88
C ALA A 30 -4.82 -4.21 -4.24
N THR A 31 -4.31 -4.39 -5.46
CA THR A 31 -3.67 -5.64 -5.87
C THR A 31 -2.35 -5.86 -5.16
N GLY A 32 -1.53 -4.81 -5.01
CA GLY A 32 -0.31 -4.82 -4.20
C GLY A 32 -0.60 -5.22 -2.75
N ILE A 33 -1.58 -4.58 -2.10
CA ILE A 33 -2.01 -4.87 -0.72
C ILE A 33 -2.33 -6.35 -0.56
N ARG A 34 -3.19 -6.90 -1.43
CA ARG A 34 -3.58 -8.33 -1.35
C ARG A 34 -2.38 -9.27 -1.50
N ARG A 35 -1.47 -8.97 -2.43
CA ARG A 35 -0.26 -9.78 -2.67
C ARG A 35 0.68 -9.74 -1.46
N THR A 36 0.96 -8.56 -0.92
CA THR A 36 1.81 -8.41 0.25
C THR A 36 1.18 -9.07 1.49
N GLN A 37 -0.12 -8.92 1.71
CA GLN A 37 -0.82 -9.63 2.79
C GLN A 37 -0.70 -11.17 2.66
N ALA A 38 -0.84 -11.71 1.45
CA ALA A 38 -0.64 -13.13 1.21
C ALA A 38 0.79 -13.57 1.49
N ARG A 39 1.79 -12.74 1.15
CA ARG A 39 3.21 -13.02 1.41
C ARG A 39 3.52 -13.00 2.92
N LEU A 40 3.00 -12.02 3.65
CA LEU A 40 3.09 -11.95 5.12
C LEU A 40 2.48 -13.21 5.75
N HIS A 41 1.30 -13.62 5.29
CA HIS A 41 0.66 -14.83 5.82
C HIS A 41 1.48 -16.10 5.57
N GLN A 42 2.19 -16.19 4.44
CA GLN A 42 3.12 -17.30 4.18
C GLN A 42 4.28 -17.33 5.18
N PHE A 43 4.84 -16.17 5.52
CA PHE A 43 5.87 -16.10 6.56
C PHE A 43 5.32 -16.51 7.92
N GLU A 44 4.13 -16.01 8.29
CA GLU A 44 3.50 -16.33 9.55
C GLU A 44 3.25 -17.84 9.72
N GLN A 45 2.73 -18.48 8.67
CA GLN A 45 2.53 -19.93 8.65
C GLN A 45 3.85 -20.70 8.72
N ARG A 46 4.88 -20.25 7.98
CA ARG A 46 6.18 -20.93 7.93
C ARG A 46 6.91 -20.88 9.27
N TYR A 47 6.85 -19.74 9.96
CA TYR A 47 7.58 -19.50 11.19
C TYR A 47 6.76 -19.71 12.46
N GLY A 48 5.43 -19.87 12.36
CA GLY A 48 4.53 -20.03 13.50
C GLY A 48 4.47 -18.77 14.38
N TYR A 49 4.75 -17.61 13.79
CA TYR A 49 4.97 -16.33 14.46
C TYR A 49 4.23 -15.24 13.71
N SER A 50 3.60 -14.29 14.40
CA SER A 50 2.84 -13.23 13.70
C SER A 50 3.75 -12.09 13.23
N THR A 51 3.32 -11.40 12.17
CA THR A 51 4.01 -10.19 11.68
C THR A 51 4.05 -9.10 12.76
N GLU A 52 2.99 -8.96 13.56
CA GLU A 52 2.93 -7.99 14.66
C GLU A 52 4.00 -8.25 15.71
N GLN A 53 4.21 -9.52 16.08
CA GLN A 53 5.25 -9.89 17.02
C GLN A 53 6.65 -9.64 16.43
N LEU A 54 6.86 -9.91 15.13
CA LEU A 54 8.12 -9.58 14.45
C LEU A 54 8.44 -8.08 14.53
N LEU A 55 7.46 -7.22 14.23
CA LEU A 55 7.64 -5.78 14.31
C LEU A 55 7.90 -5.30 15.74
N ALA A 56 7.25 -5.91 16.74
CA ALA A 56 7.50 -5.62 18.14
C ALA A 56 8.93 -6.00 18.57
N ASN A 57 9.42 -7.16 18.11
CA ASN A 57 10.80 -7.58 18.36
C ASN A 57 11.81 -6.69 17.63
N GLU A 58 11.50 -6.25 16.40
CA GLU A 58 12.38 -5.35 15.64
C GLU A 58 12.55 -4.02 16.40
N ALA A 59 11.43 -3.46 16.88
CA ALA A 59 11.44 -2.26 17.70
C ALA A 59 12.23 -2.43 19.01
N ALA A 60 12.22 -3.64 19.59
CA ALA A 60 13.00 -4.01 20.76
C ALA A 60 14.47 -4.35 20.45
N GLN A 61 14.90 -4.33 19.18
CA GLN A 61 16.23 -4.76 18.70
C GLN A 61 16.56 -6.21 19.09
N THR A 62 15.53 -7.08 19.17
CA THR A 62 15.67 -8.51 19.52
C THR A 62 15.48 -9.44 18.32
N VAL A 63 15.36 -8.88 17.11
CA VAL A 63 15.31 -9.64 15.86
C VAL A 63 16.72 -9.96 15.40
N ASP A 64 16.99 -11.23 15.11
CA ASP A 64 18.18 -11.63 14.36
C ASP A 64 17.97 -11.29 12.88
N ASP A 65 18.56 -10.18 12.44
CA ASP A 65 18.45 -9.63 11.08
C ASP A 65 19.38 -10.31 10.07
N ASN A 66 20.13 -11.35 10.47
CA ASN A 66 21.03 -12.09 9.57
C ASN A 66 20.29 -13.09 8.67
N SER A 67 19.00 -13.33 8.92
CA SER A 67 18.17 -14.19 8.07
C SER A 67 17.56 -13.39 6.92
N LEU A 68 17.84 -13.82 5.68
CA LEU A 68 17.24 -13.23 4.47
C LEU A 68 15.71 -13.22 4.52
N ASP A 69 15.10 -14.25 5.10
CA ASP A 69 13.63 -14.34 5.25
C ASP A 69 13.09 -13.27 6.21
N VAL A 70 13.83 -12.97 7.29
CA VAL A 70 13.44 -11.93 8.25
C VAL A 70 13.53 -10.54 7.61
N ILE A 71 14.58 -10.28 6.83
CA ILE A 71 14.75 -9.04 6.07
C ILE A 71 13.60 -8.87 5.07
N GLU A 72 13.27 -9.93 4.31
CA GLU A 72 12.17 -9.91 3.35
C GLU A 72 10.82 -9.67 4.05
N TRP A 73 10.57 -10.34 5.18
CA TRP A 73 9.32 -10.19 5.93
C TRP A 73 9.13 -8.77 6.48
N LEU A 74 10.19 -8.19 7.07
CA LEU A 74 10.17 -6.78 7.49
C LEU A 74 9.94 -5.83 6.31
N GLY A 75 10.56 -6.13 5.16
CA GLY A 75 10.34 -5.41 3.91
C GLY A 75 8.88 -5.42 3.45
N GLU A 76 8.26 -6.60 3.39
CA GLU A 76 6.86 -6.77 3.01
C GLU A 76 5.92 -6.08 4.01
N SER A 77 6.24 -6.10 5.31
CA SER A 77 5.45 -5.43 6.34
C SER A 77 5.42 -3.91 6.14
N ARG A 78 6.59 -3.33 5.84
CA ARG A 78 6.72 -1.90 5.52
C ARG A 78 6.05 -1.56 4.18
N MET A 79 6.14 -2.44 3.19
CA MET A 79 5.45 -2.28 1.91
C MET A 79 3.94 -2.23 2.11
N LEU A 80 3.38 -3.11 2.94
CA LEU A 80 1.95 -3.12 3.24
C LEU A 80 1.50 -1.79 3.86
N ALA A 81 2.23 -1.32 4.87
CA ALA A 81 1.92 -0.06 5.55
C ALA A 81 1.91 1.13 4.58
N ARG A 82 2.90 1.19 3.67
CA ARG A 82 2.98 2.22 2.63
C ARG A 82 1.81 2.15 1.65
N LEU A 83 1.52 0.96 1.11
CA LEU A 83 0.41 0.79 0.15
C LEU A 83 -0.93 1.14 0.78
N GLN A 84 -1.15 0.77 2.05
CA GLN A 84 -2.37 1.13 2.78
C GLN A 84 -2.48 2.64 3.02
N ALA A 85 -1.36 3.33 3.29
CA ALA A 85 -1.35 4.78 3.42
C ALA A 85 -1.71 5.46 2.09
N GLU A 86 -1.04 5.07 1.01
CA GLU A 86 -1.29 5.60 -0.35
C GLU A 86 -2.73 5.33 -0.81
N TYR A 87 -3.26 4.14 -0.54
CA TYR A 87 -4.66 3.82 -0.84
C TYR A 87 -5.62 4.76 -0.11
N ARG A 88 -5.40 5.00 1.20
CA ARG A 88 -6.22 5.93 1.99
C ARG A 88 -6.16 7.35 1.42
N GLU A 89 -4.97 7.85 1.16
CA GLU A 89 -4.75 9.19 0.58
C GLU A 89 -5.52 9.36 -0.73
N LEU A 90 -5.47 8.37 -1.63
CA LEU A 90 -6.21 8.43 -2.90
C LEU A 90 -7.72 8.31 -2.74
N THR A 91 -8.22 7.54 -1.77
CA THR A 91 -9.67 7.44 -1.51
C THR A 91 -10.27 8.70 -0.92
N GLU A 92 -9.47 9.56 -0.29
CA GLU A 92 -9.90 10.85 0.24
C GLU A 92 -9.97 11.94 -0.85
N ILE A 93 -9.51 11.66 -2.08
CA ILE A 93 -9.58 12.61 -3.19
C ILE A 93 -11.01 12.73 -3.70
N GLU A 94 -11.57 13.93 -3.57
CA GLU A 94 -12.85 14.30 -4.18
C GLU A 94 -12.64 15.00 -5.52
N ILE A 95 -13.38 14.57 -6.54
CA ILE A 95 -13.38 15.22 -7.84
C ILE A 95 -14.60 16.14 -7.92
N CYS A 96 -14.37 17.44 -7.79
CA CYS A 96 -15.40 18.46 -7.98
C CYS A 96 -15.74 18.59 -9.47
N SER A 97 -17.03 18.63 -9.81
CA SER A 97 -17.54 18.79 -11.18
C SER A 97 -18.58 19.89 -11.29
#